data_AF-A0A2H0CXL6-F1
#
_entry.id   AF-A0A2H0CXL6-F1
#
_cell.length_a   1.000
_cell.length_b   1.000
_cell.length_c   1.000
_cell.angle_alpha   90.00
_cell.angle_beta   90.00
_cell.angle_gamma   90.00
#
_symmetry.space_group_name_H-M   'P 1'
#
loop_
_entity.id
_entity.type
_entity.pdbx_description
1 polymer ?
#
loop_
_entity_poly.entity_id
_entity_poly.type
_entity_poly.pdbx_seq_one_letter_code
_entity_poly.pdbx_strand_id
1 'polypeptide(L)'
;MAKLPGSNAKLIRLNPEWSVEKAASTPLEQELSIDDFKGKRLIITLPGAGGFCNKEFDLVKENQDKFKAAGADEVIVVVGTDILSNAGRGLPNLFQDVEQEFGNANKLTLEGVKSRYLQRSVIAVDAQGEQVARE
;
A
#
# COMPACT_ATOMS: atom_id res chain seq x y z
N MET A 1 8.21 20.44 -5.31
CA MET A 1 8.26 19.10 -5.93
C MET A 1 6.90 18.89 -6.60
N ALA A 2 6.53 17.69 -7.06
CA ALA A 2 5.23 17.46 -7.68
C ALA A 2 4.36 16.58 -6.78
N LYS A 3 3.04 16.85 -6.76
CA LYS A 3 2.07 15.96 -6.10
C LYS A 3 2.26 14.53 -6.61
N LEU A 4 2.21 13.55 -5.71
CA LEU A 4 2.32 12.15 -6.10
C LEU A 4 1.18 11.77 -7.08
N PRO A 5 1.50 11.31 -8.30
CA PRO A 5 0.48 10.89 -9.25
C PRO A 5 -0.40 9.75 -8.68
N GLY A 6 -1.70 9.79 -8.93
CA GLY A 6 -2.64 8.76 -8.49
C GLY A 6 -2.80 8.64 -6.97
N SER A 7 -2.33 9.60 -6.17
CA SER A 7 -2.46 9.53 -4.71
C SER A 7 -3.91 9.56 -4.21
N ASN A 8 -4.83 10.04 -5.05
CA ASN A 8 -6.27 10.05 -4.85
C ASN A 8 -6.98 8.78 -5.35
N ALA A 9 -6.24 7.83 -5.95
CA ALA A 9 -6.80 6.56 -6.42
C ALA A 9 -7.47 5.80 -5.27
N LYS A 10 -8.55 5.11 -5.60
CA LYS A 10 -9.32 4.32 -4.64
C LYS A 10 -8.70 2.93 -4.48
N LEU A 11 -7.99 2.74 -3.38
CA LEU A 11 -7.33 1.51 -3.01
C LEU A 11 -8.15 0.75 -1.97
N ILE A 12 -8.09 -0.58 -2.03
CA ILE A 12 -8.76 -1.45 -1.06
C ILE A 12 -7.80 -1.81 0.07
N ARG A 13 -8.26 -1.74 1.32
CA ARG A 13 -7.55 -2.27 2.50
C ARG A 13 -8.49 -3.16 3.30
N LEU A 14 -7.95 -4.19 3.94
CA LEU A 14 -8.70 -4.96 4.93
C LEU A 14 -9.05 -4.10 6.14
N ASN A 15 -10.35 -4.08 6.46
CA ASN A 15 -10.88 -3.30 7.55
C ASN A 15 -10.38 -3.86 8.90
N PRO A 16 -9.56 -3.11 9.66
CA PRO A 16 -9.04 -3.57 10.94
C PRO A 16 -10.12 -3.73 12.02
N GLU A 17 -11.29 -3.12 11.84
CA GLU A 17 -12.42 -3.23 12.77
C GLU A 17 -13.29 -4.45 12.49
N TRP A 18 -13.09 -5.11 11.35
CA TRP A 18 -13.82 -6.31 10.98
C TRP A 18 -13.46 -7.48 11.88
N SER A 19 -14.48 -8.20 12.33
CA SER A 19 -14.35 -9.48 13.02
C SER A 19 -15.55 -10.35 12.67
N VAL A 20 -15.46 -11.66 12.95
CA VAL A 20 -16.56 -12.60 12.69
C VAL A 20 -17.84 -12.16 13.42
N GLU A 21 -17.71 -11.64 14.64
CA GLU A 21 -18.83 -11.16 15.46
C GLU A 21 -19.49 -9.89 14.88
N LYS A 22 -18.76 -9.13 14.08
CA LYS A 22 -19.20 -7.87 13.46
C LYS A 22 -19.50 -8.01 11.96
N ALA A 23 -19.38 -9.20 11.38
CA ALA A 23 -19.46 -9.40 9.93
C ALA A 23 -20.78 -8.93 9.30
N ALA A 24 -21.87 -8.84 10.09
CA ALA A 24 -23.17 -8.35 9.62
C ALA A 24 -23.26 -6.81 9.54
N SER A 25 -22.40 -6.06 10.23
CA SER A 25 -22.50 -4.60 10.36
C SER A 25 -21.21 -3.86 10.01
N THR A 26 -20.10 -4.57 9.83
CA THR A 26 -18.80 -4.00 9.47
C THR A 26 -18.33 -4.64 8.16
N PRO A 27 -18.03 -3.85 7.11
CA PRO A 27 -17.52 -4.41 5.86
C PRO A 27 -16.11 -4.96 6.05
N LEU A 28 -15.77 -6.05 5.36
CA LEU A 28 -14.44 -6.68 5.40
C LEU A 28 -13.35 -5.77 4.81
N GLU A 29 -13.72 -4.96 3.83
CA GLU A 29 -12.84 -4.10 3.07
C GLU A 29 -13.24 -2.64 3.25
N GLN A 30 -12.24 -1.76 3.20
CA GLN A 30 -12.39 -0.31 3.17
C GLN A 30 -11.77 0.22 1.89
N GLU A 31 -12.41 1.21 1.30
CA GLU A 31 -11.88 1.96 0.18
C GLU A 31 -11.27 3.27 0.70
N LEU A 32 -9.96 3.45 0.51
CA LEU A 32 -9.21 4.62 0.95
C LEU A 32 -8.21 5.02 -0.14
N SER A 33 -7.71 6.24 -0.06
CA SER A 33 -6.65 6.78 -0.90
C SER A 33 -5.42 7.11 -0.06
N ILE A 34 -4.28 7.33 -0.72
CA ILE A 34 -3.04 7.75 -0.05
C ILE A 34 -3.19 9.17 0.53
N ASP A 35 -4.04 9.99 -0.08
CA ASP A 35 -4.38 11.34 0.38
C ASP A 35 -5.20 11.35 1.68
N ASP A 36 -5.85 10.25 2.06
CA ASP A 36 -6.56 10.14 3.34
C ASP A 36 -5.62 10.06 4.56
N PHE A 37 -4.33 9.76 4.32
CA PHE A 37 -3.28 9.74 5.34
C PHE A 37 -2.57 11.10 5.42
N LYS A 38 -2.45 11.63 6.64
CA LYS A 38 -1.76 12.90 6.92
C LYS A 38 -0.29 12.67 7.23
N GLY A 39 0.53 13.70 6.99
CA GLY A 39 1.95 13.68 7.31
C GLY A 39 2.81 13.01 6.24
N LYS A 40 4.06 12.74 6.60
CA LYS A 40 5.06 12.10 5.76
C LYS A 40 4.72 10.62 5.58
N ARG A 41 4.71 10.14 4.34
CA ARG A 41 4.37 8.76 4.02
C ARG A 41 5.55 8.09 3.31
N LEU A 42 5.82 6.86 3.70
CA LEU A 42 6.69 5.96 2.95
C LEU A 42 5.80 4.95 2.23
N ILE A 43 5.73 5.03 0.91
CA ILE A 43 4.94 4.12 0.09
C ILE A 43 5.87 3.07 -0.49
N ILE A 44 5.53 1.81 -0.31
CA ILE A 44 6.31 0.68 -0.80
C ILE A 44 5.40 -0.08 -1.76
N THR A 45 5.81 -0.25 -3.02
CA THR A 45 5.08 -1.10 -3.95
C THR A 45 5.74 -2.47 -4.04
N LEU A 46 4.91 -3.52 -4.02
CA LEU A 46 5.35 -4.90 -4.21
C LEU A 46 4.51 -5.55 -5.30
N PRO A 47 5.07 -6.54 -6.04
CA PRO A 47 4.34 -7.21 -7.11
C PRO A 47 2.96 -7.70 -6.70
N GLY A 48 2.87 -8.48 -5.62
CA GLY A 48 1.60 -9.02 -5.15
C GLY A 48 1.60 -9.34 -3.67
N ALA A 49 0.41 -9.56 -3.14
CA ALA A 49 0.14 -9.93 -1.75
C ALA A 49 0.44 -11.41 -1.46
N GLY A 50 1.61 -11.93 -1.87
CA GLY A 50 1.97 -13.31 -1.54
C GLY A 50 3.24 -13.82 -2.21
N GLY A 51 3.53 -15.10 -1.94
CA GLY A 51 4.60 -15.85 -2.59
C GLY A 51 5.98 -15.20 -2.44
N PHE A 52 6.56 -14.77 -3.55
CA PHE A 52 7.90 -14.17 -3.60
C PHE A 52 8.01 -12.86 -2.80
N CYS A 53 6.90 -12.16 -2.55
CA CYS A 53 6.92 -10.89 -1.81
C CYS A 53 6.87 -11.11 -0.28
N ASN A 54 6.75 -12.36 0.17
CA ASN A 54 6.50 -12.66 1.57
C ASN A 54 7.60 -12.19 2.50
N LYS A 55 8.85 -12.28 2.04
CA LYS A 55 10.01 -11.82 2.80
C LYS A 55 10.05 -10.30 2.89
N GLU A 56 9.73 -9.57 1.82
CA GLU A 56 9.64 -8.11 1.88
C GLU A 56 8.53 -7.65 2.84
N PHE A 57 7.38 -8.33 2.83
CA PHE A 57 6.31 -8.08 3.79
C PHE A 57 6.78 -8.22 5.24
N ASP A 58 7.51 -9.29 5.56
CA ASP A 58 8.05 -9.52 6.90
C ASP A 58 9.08 -8.42 7.27
N LEU A 59 9.96 -8.05 6.33
CA LEU A 59 10.93 -6.97 6.53
C LEU A 59 10.27 -5.61 6.77
N VAL A 60 9.21 -5.27 6.04
CA VAL A 60 8.47 -4.02 6.25
C VAL A 60 7.88 -3.99 7.66
N LYS A 61 7.27 -5.11 8.09
CA LYS A 61 6.69 -5.25 9.42
C LYS A 61 7.75 -5.13 10.52
N GLU A 62 8.87 -5.83 10.40
CA GLU A 62 9.96 -5.83 11.38
C GLU A 62 10.69 -4.48 11.49
N ASN A 63 10.64 -3.64 10.45
CA ASN A 63 11.33 -2.36 10.41
C ASN A 63 10.39 -1.16 10.48
N GLN A 64 9.09 -1.36 10.74
CA GLN A 64 8.10 -0.29 10.76
C GLN A 64 8.48 0.84 11.74
N ASP A 65 8.92 0.48 12.96
CA ASP A 65 9.34 1.46 13.96
C ASP A 65 10.59 2.24 13.53
N LYS A 66 11.48 1.62 12.74
CA LYS A 66 12.67 2.30 12.20
C LYS A 66 12.29 3.31 11.12
N PHE A 67 11.36 2.96 10.24
CA PHE A 67 10.84 3.91 9.25
C PHE A 67 10.15 5.10 9.94
N LYS A 68 9.40 4.83 11.01
CA LYS A 68 8.78 5.88 11.82
C LYS A 68 9.79 6.78 12.53
N ALA A 69 10.82 6.18 13.14
CA ALA A 69 11.92 6.92 13.76
C ALA A 69 12.73 7.74 12.74
N ALA A 70 12.81 7.29 11.49
CA ALA A 70 13.42 8.03 10.39
C ALA A 70 12.55 9.18 9.85
N GLY A 71 11.33 9.34 10.37
CA GLY A 71 10.45 10.47 10.10
C GLY A 71 9.28 10.19 9.15
N ALA A 72 8.96 8.92 8.86
CA ALA A 72 7.68 8.58 8.23
C ALA A 72 6.57 8.55 9.28
N ASP A 73 5.49 9.28 9.08
CA ASP A 73 4.31 9.16 9.95
C ASP A 73 3.55 7.87 9.65
N GLU A 74 3.46 7.52 8.36
CA GLU A 74 2.78 6.33 7.87
C GLU A 74 3.66 5.53 6.90
N VAL A 75 3.61 4.21 7.02
CA VAL A 75 4.20 3.27 6.04
C VAL A 75 3.05 2.57 5.36
N ILE A 76 2.99 2.66 4.03
CA ILE A 76 1.88 2.18 3.20
C ILE A 76 2.45 1.19 2.19
N VAL A 77 1.91 -0.01 2.13
CA VAL A 77 2.31 -1.01 1.13
C VAL A 77 1.21 -1.13 0.08
N VAL A 78 1.54 -0.98 -1.20
CA VAL A 78 0.59 -1.10 -2.32
C VAL A 78 0.96 -2.29 -3.19
N VAL A 79 0.00 -3.16 -3.46
CA VAL A 79 0.12 -4.31 -4.35
C VAL A 79 -1.03 -4.29 -5.36
N GLY A 80 -0.90 -4.94 -6.52
CA GLY A 80 -2.01 -5.01 -7.48
C GLY A 80 -2.80 -6.33 -7.43
N THR A 81 -2.39 -7.30 -6.60
CA THR A 81 -3.12 -8.56 -6.43
C THR A 81 -3.97 -8.58 -5.17
N ASP A 82 -4.87 -9.57 -5.10
CA ASP A 82 -5.78 -9.82 -3.98
C ASP A 82 -5.08 -9.84 -2.61
N ILE A 83 -5.51 -8.97 -1.69
CA ILE A 83 -4.95 -8.85 -0.34
C ILE A 83 -5.56 -9.81 0.69
N LEU A 84 -6.68 -10.46 0.38
CA LEU A 84 -7.30 -11.46 1.27
C LEU A 84 -6.36 -12.65 1.47
N SER A 85 -5.60 -13.01 0.44
CA SER A 85 -4.56 -14.04 0.51
C SER A 85 -3.49 -13.79 1.57
N ASN A 86 -3.33 -12.54 2.02
CA ASN A 86 -2.36 -12.13 3.04
C ASN A 86 -3.00 -11.55 4.32
N ALA A 87 -4.32 -11.69 4.48
CA ALA A 87 -5.11 -11.11 5.57
C ALA A 87 -4.61 -11.46 6.99
N GLY A 88 -3.82 -12.51 7.16
CA GLY A 88 -3.30 -12.96 8.45
C GLY A 88 -1.90 -12.44 8.85
N ARG A 89 -1.21 -11.63 8.03
CA ARG A 89 0.22 -11.34 8.29
C ARG A 89 0.46 -10.16 9.24
N GLY A 90 -0.60 -9.46 9.67
CA GLY A 90 -0.52 -8.36 10.63
C GLY A 90 0.32 -7.18 10.13
N LEU A 91 0.28 -6.94 8.81
CA LEU A 91 0.84 -5.76 8.19
C LEU A 91 -0.19 -4.62 8.24
N PRO A 92 0.05 -3.57 9.03
CA PRO A 92 -0.79 -2.38 8.96
C PRO A 92 -0.58 -1.69 7.60
N ASN A 93 -1.65 -1.12 7.04
CA ASN A 93 -1.66 -0.36 5.79
C ASN A 93 -1.17 -1.13 4.54
N LEU A 94 -1.62 -2.37 4.36
CA LEU A 94 -1.55 -3.08 3.07
C LEU A 94 -2.76 -2.73 2.20
N PHE A 95 -2.49 -2.25 0.98
CA PHE A 95 -3.47 -1.75 0.03
C PHE A 95 -3.40 -2.51 -1.30
N GLN A 96 -4.57 -2.74 -1.88
CA GLN A 96 -4.74 -3.28 -3.20
C GLN A 96 -5.14 -2.19 -4.20
N ASP A 97 -4.39 -2.08 -5.28
CA ASP A 97 -4.67 -1.22 -6.42
C ASP A 97 -5.44 -2.00 -7.50
N VAL A 98 -6.75 -2.18 -7.27
CA VAL A 98 -7.62 -3.07 -8.06
C VAL A 98 -7.67 -2.69 -9.54
N GLU A 99 -7.85 -1.40 -9.80
CA GLU A 99 -7.96 -0.79 -11.14
C GLU A 99 -6.58 -0.40 -11.71
N GLN A 100 -5.51 -0.67 -10.96
CA GLN A 100 -4.13 -0.26 -11.28
C GLN A 100 -3.99 1.25 -11.53
N GLU A 101 -4.88 2.08 -10.99
CA GLU A 101 -4.89 3.52 -11.24
C GLU A 101 -3.62 4.16 -10.65
N PHE A 102 -3.28 3.80 -9.41
CA PHE A 102 -2.06 4.27 -8.76
C PHE A 102 -0.81 3.76 -9.49
N GLY A 103 -0.79 2.47 -9.83
CA GLY A 103 0.30 1.81 -10.53
C GLY A 103 0.55 2.44 -11.90
N ASN A 104 -0.50 2.66 -12.69
CA ASN A 104 -0.40 3.26 -14.02
C ASN A 104 0.04 4.73 -13.95
N ALA A 105 -0.53 5.53 -13.03
CA ALA A 105 -0.13 6.92 -12.84
C ALA A 105 1.35 7.07 -12.47
N ASN A 106 1.93 6.06 -11.82
CA ASN A 106 3.33 6.03 -11.40
C ASN A 106 4.26 5.21 -12.29
N LYS A 107 3.77 4.64 -13.39
CA LYS A 107 4.50 3.71 -14.28
C LYS A 107 5.07 2.50 -13.53
N LEU A 108 4.33 1.99 -12.56
CA LEU A 108 4.69 0.85 -11.72
C LEU A 108 3.99 -0.43 -12.14
N THR A 109 3.15 -0.45 -13.17
CA THR A 109 2.60 -1.72 -13.66
C THR A 109 3.70 -2.57 -14.30
N LEU A 110 3.68 -3.87 -14.02
CA LEU A 110 4.63 -4.80 -14.64
C LEU A 110 4.13 -5.15 -16.05
N GLU A 111 4.86 -4.72 -17.07
CA GLU A 111 4.50 -5.01 -18.46
C GLU A 111 4.73 -6.48 -18.82
N GLY A 112 3.98 -7.00 -19.79
CA GLY A 112 4.16 -8.36 -20.32
C GLY A 112 3.58 -9.50 -19.47
N VAL A 113 2.91 -9.18 -18.36
CA VAL A 113 2.15 -10.15 -17.55
C VAL A 113 0.65 -9.88 -17.62
N LYS A 114 -0.17 -10.94 -17.62
CA LYS A 114 -1.64 -10.82 -17.54
C LYS A 114 -2.14 -10.46 -16.14
N SER A 115 -1.33 -10.79 -15.12
CA SER A 115 -1.65 -10.49 -13.73
C SER A 115 -1.43 -9.02 -13.42
N ARG A 116 -2.17 -8.50 -12.45
CA ARG A 116 -2.08 -7.11 -11.97
C ARG A 116 -0.84 -6.87 -11.10
N TYR A 117 0.34 -7.32 -11.51
CA TYR A 117 1.54 -7.12 -10.70
C TYR A 117 2.08 -5.70 -10.81
N LEU A 118 2.62 -5.19 -9.70
CA LEU A 118 3.36 -3.93 -9.67
C LEU A 118 4.88 -4.17 -9.67
N GLN A 119 5.64 -3.15 -10.02
CA GLN A 119 7.08 -3.10 -9.83
C GLN A 119 7.40 -2.85 -8.36
N ARG A 120 8.60 -3.25 -7.95
CA ARG A 120 9.13 -2.86 -6.64
C ARG A 120 9.60 -1.42 -6.71
N SER A 121 9.12 -0.60 -5.80
CA SER A 121 9.58 0.78 -5.65
C SER A 121 9.32 1.26 -4.23
N VAL A 122 10.10 2.23 -3.80
CA VAL A 122 9.90 2.95 -2.55
C VAL A 122 9.77 4.43 -2.88
N ILE A 123 8.69 5.06 -2.43
CA ILE A 123 8.37 6.46 -2.71
C ILE A 123 8.18 7.18 -1.39
N ALA A 124 9.01 8.20 -1.14
CA ALA A 124 8.84 9.08 0.00
C ALA A 124 7.96 10.27 -0.40
N VAL A 125 6.99 10.58 0.45
CA VAL A 125 6.03 11.67 0.28
C VAL A 125 6.05 12.56 1.52
N ASP A 126 6.06 13.87 1.32
CA ASP A 126 6.00 14.82 2.43
C ASP A 126 4.56 15.04 2.97
N ALA A 127 4.45 15.93 3.96
CA ALA A 127 3.18 16.27 4.58
C ALA A 127 2.22 17.02 3.66
N GLN A 128 2.71 17.58 2.55
CA GLN A 128 1.93 18.29 1.55
C GLN A 128 1.42 17.36 0.44
N GLY A 129 1.85 16.09 0.41
CA GLY A 129 1.50 15.16 -0.67
C GLY A 129 2.43 15.22 -1.86
N GLU A 130 3.58 15.89 -1.74
CA GLU A 130 4.58 15.93 -2.79
C GLU A 130 5.55 14.76 -2.67
N GLN A 131 5.88 14.15 -3.80
CA GLN A 131 6.94 13.15 -3.86
C GLN A 131 8.30 13.84 -3.63
N VAL A 132 9.02 13.41 -2.59
CA VAL A 132 10.35 13.95 -2.25
C VAL A 132 11.50 13.08 -2.78
N ALA A 133 11.31 11.77 -2.84
CA ALA A 133 12.30 10.81 -3.34
C ALA A 133 11.63 9.54 -3.85
N ARG A 134 12.31 8.81 -4.73
CA ARG A 134 11.90 7.49 -5.23
C ARG A 134 13.13 6.62 -5.49
N GLU A 135 13.03 5.35 -5.10
CA GLU A 135 13.96 4.27 -5.45
C GLU A 135 13.23 3.08 -6.08
#